data_AF-A0A424SP15-F1
#
_entry.id   AF-A0A424SP15-F1
#
_cell.length_a   1.000
_cell.length_b   1.000
_cell.length_c   1.000
_cell.angle_alpha   90.00
_cell.angle_beta   90.00
_cell.angle_gamma   90.00
#
_symmetry.space_group_name_H-M   'P 1'
#
loop_
_entity.id
_entity.type
_entity.pdbx_description
1 polymer ?
#
loop_
_entity_poly.entity_id
_entity_poly.type
_entity_poly.pdbx_seq_one_letter_code
_entity_poly.pdbx_strand_id
1 'polypeptide(L)'
;MKILLKMTLLVAILFGIYNVALESLRFSRDQVRILNAKALSKSLQFYYIQQGTYPPSGLNDNVCYYLYNRKLINKPMRDPAYMSNVIFLEKNLYLVKKFLRDFSELFNTEKLKEDYSTIKNAVVTELNEIRSNVDSEIEFFNKDFNLILDDDKKASPQPLVSFERIIDNEGIPIECSINYVSDNTNNHFEISIYLESKFSKDRMKWDGGDDPQRYEIGNYLKLNTSSSVIDGNLTANSNNISMIQ
;
A
#
# COMPACT_ATOMS: atom_id res chain seq x y z
N MET A 1 -29.02 8.33 -24.44
CA MET A 1 -28.88 9.04 -23.14
C MET A 1 -29.34 8.20 -21.93
N LYS A 2 -30.58 7.69 -21.87
CA LYS A 2 -31.05 6.88 -20.71
C LYS A 2 -30.23 5.61 -20.44
N ILE A 3 -29.77 4.91 -21.48
CA ILE A 3 -28.91 3.71 -21.33
C ILE A 3 -27.53 4.08 -20.77
N LEU A 4 -26.92 5.15 -21.30
CA LEU A 4 -25.61 5.64 -20.84
C LEU A 4 -25.66 6.01 -19.35
N LEU A 5 -26.69 6.75 -18.93
CA LEU A 5 -26.89 7.10 -17.51
C LEU A 5 -27.03 5.87 -16.61
N LYS A 6 -27.81 4.86 -17.04
CA LYS A 6 -27.96 3.59 -16.31
C LYS A 6 -26.64 2.84 -16.19
N MET A 7 -25.84 2.82 -17.25
CA MET A 7 -24.51 2.19 -17.24
C MET A 7 -23.55 2.92 -16.30
N THR A 8 -23.50 4.25 -16.33
CA THR A 8 -22.68 5.05 -15.40
C THR A 8 -23.08 4.82 -13.95
N LEU A 9 -24.39 4.79 -13.66
CA LEU A 9 -24.90 4.52 -12.32
C LEU A 9 -24.52 3.11 -11.83
N LEU A 10 -24.66 2.11 -12.70
CA LEU A 10 -24.27 0.73 -12.38
C LEU A 10 -22.78 0.62 -12.05
N VAL A 11 -21.93 1.26 -12.85
CA VAL A 11 -20.47 1.29 -12.61
C VAL A 11 -20.15 1.97 -11.27
N ALA A 12 -20.81 3.09 -10.96
CA ALA A 12 -20.61 3.78 -9.69
C ALA A 12 -21.02 2.92 -8.48
N ILE A 13 -22.14 2.19 -8.58
CA ILE A 13 -22.59 1.25 -7.53
C ILE A 13 -21.60 0.11 -7.37
N LEU A 14 -21.15 -0.51 -8.47
CA LEU A 14 -20.17 -1.60 -8.43
C LEU A 14 -18.85 -1.14 -7.81
N PHE A 15 -18.38 0.06 -8.16
CA PHE A 15 -17.19 0.65 -7.57
C PHE A 15 -17.36 0.91 -6.06
N GLY A 16 -18.53 1.40 -5.64
CA GLY A 16 -18.86 1.58 -4.22
C GLY A 16 -18.81 0.25 -3.44
N ILE A 17 -19.50 -0.78 -3.96
CA ILE A 17 -19.52 -2.13 -3.36
C ILE A 17 -18.10 -2.70 -3.28
N TYR A 18 -17.31 -2.56 -4.34
CA TYR A 18 -15.92 -3.00 -4.39
C TYR A 18 -15.06 -2.38 -3.27
N ASN A 19 -15.15 -1.06 -3.08
CA ASN A 19 -14.40 -0.38 -2.02
C ASN A 19 -14.82 -0.81 -0.62
N VAL A 20 -16.13 -0.99 -0.39
CA VAL A 20 -16.66 -1.49 0.89
C VAL A 20 -16.19 -2.92 1.16
N ALA A 21 -16.19 -3.79 0.15
CA ALA A 21 -15.68 -5.15 0.26
C ALA A 21 -14.18 -5.16 0.60
N LEU A 22 -13.37 -4.32 -0.07
CA LEU A 22 -11.94 -4.19 0.23
C LEU A 22 -11.67 -3.76 1.67
N GLU A 23 -12.36 -2.73 2.16
CA GLU A 23 -12.20 -2.29 3.54
C GLU A 23 -12.70 -3.33 4.55
N SER A 24 -13.74 -4.10 4.20
CA SER A 24 -14.24 -5.19 5.04
C SER A 24 -13.22 -6.33 5.17
N LEU A 25 -12.52 -6.67 4.07
CA LEU A 25 -11.44 -7.64 4.06
C LEU A 25 -10.26 -7.18 4.93
N ARG A 26 -9.83 -5.92 4.76
CA ARG A 26 -8.78 -5.30 5.59
C ARG A 26 -9.16 -5.35 7.08
N PHE A 27 -10.40 -4.95 7.40
CA PHE A 27 -10.89 -4.95 8.77
C PHE A 27 -10.93 -6.35 9.37
N SER A 28 -11.39 -7.36 8.61
CA SER A 28 -11.40 -8.75 9.06
C SER A 28 -9.98 -9.24 9.38
N ARG A 29 -8.99 -8.95 8.51
CA ARG A 29 -7.58 -9.28 8.78
C ARG A 29 -7.06 -8.59 10.03
N ASP A 30 -7.37 -7.31 10.22
CA ASP A 30 -6.97 -6.56 11.41
C ASP A 30 -7.51 -7.21 12.69
N GLN A 31 -8.76 -7.70 12.68
CA GLN A 31 -9.30 -8.43 13.83
C GLN A 31 -8.49 -9.72 14.11
N VAL A 32 -8.11 -10.45 13.07
CA VAL A 32 -7.27 -11.65 13.22
C VAL A 32 -5.88 -11.29 13.70
N ARG A 33 -5.25 -10.21 13.21
CA ARG A 33 -3.95 -9.72 13.69
C ARG A 33 -3.98 -9.37 15.16
N ILE A 34 -5.01 -8.64 15.60
CA ILE A 34 -5.20 -8.29 17.01
C ILE A 34 -5.38 -9.55 17.86
N LEU A 35 -6.20 -10.51 17.40
CA LEU A 35 -6.40 -11.78 18.10
C LEU A 35 -5.10 -12.57 18.24
N ASN A 36 -4.35 -12.66 17.15
CA ASN A 36 -3.04 -13.29 17.07
C ASN A 36 -2.05 -12.62 18.04
N ALA A 37 -1.89 -11.29 17.99
CA ALA A 37 -1.02 -10.54 18.88
C ALA A 37 -1.39 -10.73 20.37
N LYS A 38 -2.70 -10.74 20.69
CA LYS A 38 -3.17 -11.05 22.05
C LYS A 38 -2.86 -12.48 22.48
N ALA A 39 -2.99 -13.46 21.59
CA ALA A 39 -2.60 -14.84 21.86
C ALA A 39 -1.08 -14.95 22.10
N LEU A 40 -0.27 -14.30 21.26
CA LEU A 40 1.18 -14.23 21.43
C LEU A 40 1.54 -13.60 22.78
N SER A 41 0.95 -12.46 23.13
CA SER A 41 1.15 -11.80 24.43
C SER A 41 0.91 -12.73 25.62
N LYS A 42 -0.17 -13.53 25.58
CA LYS A 42 -0.45 -14.55 26.62
C LYS A 42 0.63 -15.63 26.67
N SER A 43 1.08 -16.12 25.52
CA SER A 43 2.15 -17.13 25.46
C SER A 43 3.49 -16.58 25.99
N LEU A 44 3.80 -15.31 25.73
CA LEU A 44 4.98 -14.64 26.28
C LEU A 44 4.91 -14.49 27.80
N GLN A 45 3.76 -14.06 28.33
CA GLN A 45 3.54 -13.98 29.77
C GLN A 45 3.64 -15.35 30.45
N PHE A 46 3.08 -16.39 29.82
CA PHE A 46 3.20 -17.76 30.31
C PHE A 46 4.65 -18.24 30.32
N TYR A 47 5.42 -17.95 29.27
CA TYR A 47 6.86 -18.23 29.23
C TYR A 47 7.61 -17.52 30.35
N TYR A 48 7.33 -16.24 30.58
CA TYR A 48 7.93 -15.45 31.67
C TYR A 48 7.65 -16.08 33.05
N ILE A 49 6.41 -16.53 33.30
CA ILE A 49 6.06 -17.22 34.56
C ILE A 49 6.89 -18.49 34.75
N GLN A 50 7.23 -19.20 33.67
CA GLN A 50 8.00 -20.44 33.74
C GLN A 50 9.51 -20.23 33.86
N GLN A 51 10.05 -19.20 33.19
CA GLN A 51 11.51 -19.04 33.01
C GLN A 51 12.09 -17.82 33.75
N GLY A 52 11.24 -16.92 34.23
CA GLY A 52 11.65 -15.67 34.88
C GLY A 52 12.14 -14.58 33.92
N THR A 53 12.15 -14.84 32.60
CA THR A 53 12.54 -13.86 31.57
C THR A 53 11.62 -13.99 30.35
N TYR A 54 11.52 -12.95 29.53
CA TYR A 54 10.88 -13.02 28.23
C TYR A 54 11.79 -13.69 27.17
N PRO A 55 11.23 -14.28 26.10
CA PRO A 55 12.03 -14.77 24.99
C PRO A 55 12.93 -13.67 24.41
N PRO A 56 14.13 -14.02 23.90
CA PRO A 56 15.00 -13.05 23.26
C PRO A 56 14.32 -12.46 22.02
N SER A 57 14.69 -11.22 21.72
CA SER A 57 14.30 -10.49 20.51
C SER A 57 15.54 -9.96 19.79
N GLY A 58 15.41 -9.77 18.48
CA GLY A 58 16.48 -9.32 17.61
C GLY A 58 16.28 -9.71 16.15
N LEU A 59 17.10 -9.16 15.26
CA LEU A 59 16.99 -9.35 13.80
C LEU A 59 17.00 -10.82 13.36
N ASN A 60 17.75 -11.67 14.06
CA ASN A 60 17.88 -13.09 13.76
C ASN A 60 16.93 -13.97 14.60
N ASP A 61 16.19 -13.36 15.53
CA ASP A 61 15.31 -14.07 16.43
C ASP A 61 13.88 -14.00 15.91
N ASN A 62 13.22 -15.15 15.85
CA ASN A 62 11.80 -15.23 15.59
C ASN A 62 11.09 -15.83 16.80
N VAL A 63 10.45 -14.96 17.58
CA VAL A 63 9.79 -15.35 18.82
C VAL A 63 8.68 -16.39 18.61
N CYS A 64 7.98 -16.35 17.47
CA CYS A 64 6.96 -17.33 17.16
C CYS A 64 7.55 -18.73 16.97
N TYR A 65 8.66 -18.88 16.23
CA TYR A 65 9.35 -20.17 16.13
C TYR A 65 9.99 -20.57 17.46
N TYR A 66 10.54 -19.63 18.22
CA TYR A 66 11.12 -19.88 19.53
C TYR A 66 10.11 -20.51 20.52
N LEU A 67 8.89 -19.97 20.56
CA LEU A 67 7.79 -20.48 21.37
C LEU A 67 7.21 -21.79 20.81
N TYR A 68 7.12 -21.92 19.49
CA TYR A 68 6.65 -23.15 18.83
C TYR A 68 7.56 -24.35 19.13
N ASN A 69 8.88 -24.17 19.01
CA ASN A 69 9.86 -25.22 19.29
C ASN A 69 9.81 -25.71 20.74
N ARG A 70 9.29 -24.88 21.66
CA ARG A 70 9.08 -25.20 23.07
C ARG A 70 7.67 -25.74 23.37
N LYS A 71 6.85 -25.96 22.34
CA LYS A 71 5.46 -26.45 22.45
C LYS A 71 4.56 -25.52 23.27
N LEU A 72 4.87 -24.23 23.33
CA LEU A 72 4.06 -23.20 24.00
C LEU A 72 2.97 -22.63 23.10
N ILE A 73 3.14 -22.80 21.79
CA ILE A 73 2.12 -22.53 20.77
C ILE A 73 2.08 -23.71 19.80
N ASN A 74 0.90 -24.00 19.25
CA ASN A 74 0.68 -25.17 18.39
C ASN A 74 1.17 -24.97 16.95
N LYS A 75 1.35 -23.72 16.52
CA LYS A 75 1.88 -23.34 15.21
C LYS A 75 2.58 -21.98 15.34
N PRO A 76 3.65 -21.72 14.57
CA PRO A 76 4.22 -20.39 14.50
C PRO A 76 3.16 -19.42 13.95
N MET A 77 2.96 -18.32 14.66
CA MET A 77 2.06 -17.26 14.22
C MET A 77 2.70 -16.52 13.03
N ARG A 78 1.86 -16.12 12.07
CA ARG A 78 2.24 -15.33 10.89
C ARG A 78 1.18 -14.27 10.66
N ASP A 79 1.51 -13.23 9.90
CA ASP A 79 0.52 -12.23 9.55
C ASP A 79 -0.57 -12.87 8.64
N PRO A 80 -1.87 -12.68 8.94
CA PRO A 80 -2.96 -13.26 8.17
C PRO A 80 -2.98 -12.87 6.69
N ALA A 81 -2.32 -11.77 6.30
CA ALA A 81 -2.17 -11.39 4.90
C ALA A 81 -1.39 -12.43 4.08
N TYR A 82 -0.44 -13.15 4.71
CA TYR A 82 0.38 -14.16 4.03
C TYR A 82 -0.23 -15.58 4.06
N MET A 83 -1.53 -15.70 4.34
CA MET A 83 -2.25 -16.96 4.12
C MET A 83 -2.46 -17.18 2.62
N SER A 84 -2.29 -18.42 2.13
CA SER A 84 -2.27 -18.73 0.69
C SER A 84 -3.51 -18.25 -0.09
N ASN A 85 -4.69 -18.37 0.52
CA ASN A 85 -5.95 -17.88 -0.05
C ASN A 85 -6.04 -16.34 -0.09
N VAL A 86 -5.44 -15.66 0.89
CA VAL A 86 -5.40 -14.20 0.97
C VAL A 86 -4.40 -13.63 -0.04
N ILE A 87 -3.22 -14.26 -0.16
CA ILE A 87 -2.22 -13.95 -1.19
C ILE A 87 -2.84 -14.02 -2.58
N PHE A 88 -3.55 -15.11 -2.89
CA PHE A 88 -4.21 -15.26 -4.20
C PHE A 88 -5.19 -14.10 -4.47
N LEU A 89 -5.99 -13.72 -3.47
CA LEU A 89 -6.94 -12.62 -3.60
C LEU A 89 -6.23 -11.28 -3.80
N GLU A 90 -5.23 -10.95 -2.98
CA GLU A 90 -4.50 -9.68 -3.03
C GLU A 90 -3.75 -9.51 -4.36
N LYS A 91 -3.14 -10.59 -4.86
CA LYS A 91 -2.50 -10.58 -6.18
C LYS A 91 -3.48 -10.27 -7.31
N ASN A 92 -4.68 -10.87 -7.28
CA ASN A 92 -5.71 -10.56 -8.27
C ASN A 92 -6.23 -9.13 -8.14
N LEU A 93 -6.43 -8.63 -6.91
CA LEU A 93 -6.83 -7.25 -6.67
C LEU A 93 -5.76 -6.25 -7.14
N TYR A 94 -4.48 -6.59 -6.95
CA TYR A 94 -3.37 -5.82 -7.47
C TYR A 94 -3.40 -5.75 -9.00
N LEU A 95 -3.59 -6.87 -9.69
CA LEU A 95 -3.70 -6.91 -11.15
C LEU A 95 -4.86 -6.05 -11.66
N VAL A 96 -6.02 -6.09 -10.99
CA VAL A 96 -7.17 -5.24 -11.33
C VAL A 96 -6.84 -3.76 -11.13
N LYS A 97 -6.22 -3.39 -10.01
CA LYS A 97 -5.80 -2.00 -9.76
C LYS A 97 -4.77 -1.51 -10.78
N LYS A 98 -3.79 -2.36 -11.12
CA LYS A 98 -2.80 -2.07 -12.14
C LYS A 98 -3.47 -1.84 -13.49
N PHE A 99 -4.36 -2.74 -13.91
CA PHE A 99 -5.14 -2.57 -15.14
C PHE A 99 -5.94 -1.26 -15.14
N LEU A 100 -6.64 -0.93 -14.05
CA LEU A 100 -7.40 0.32 -13.95
C LEU A 100 -6.51 1.57 -14.02
N ARG A 101 -5.33 1.53 -13.39
CA ARG A 101 -4.35 2.62 -13.48
C ARG A 101 -3.84 2.77 -14.90
N ASP A 102 -3.33 1.69 -15.49
CA ASP A 102 -2.77 1.69 -16.84
C ASP A 102 -3.86 2.13 -17.85
N PHE A 103 -5.11 1.70 -17.67
CA PHE A 103 -6.27 2.16 -18.44
C PHE A 103 -6.58 3.64 -18.21
N SER A 104 -6.54 4.13 -16.97
CA SER A 104 -6.73 5.56 -16.65
C SER A 104 -5.64 6.43 -17.27
N GLU A 105 -4.39 5.95 -17.35
CA GLU A 105 -3.29 6.66 -17.97
C GLU A 105 -3.46 6.80 -19.49
N LEU A 106 -4.07 5.80 -20.17
CA LEU A 106 -4.43 5.91 -21.59
C LEU A 106 -5.44 7.03 -21.86
N PHE A 107 -6.30 7.34 -20.89
CA PHE A 107 -7.29 8.42 -20.98
C PHE A 107 -6.85 9.70 -20.27
N ASN A 108 -5.58 9.81 -19.87
CA ASN A 108 -5.05 11.03 -19.29
C ASN A 108 -5.06 12.14 -20.36
N THR A 109 -5.95 13.12 -20.17
CA THR A 109 -6.22 14.19 -21.13
C THR A 109 -5.01 15.08 -21.39
N GLU A 110 -4.08 15.22 -20.45
CA GLU A 110 -2.84 15.96 -20.65
C GLU A 110 -1.88 15.18 -21.55
N LYS A 111 -1.69 13.89 -21.28
CA LYS A 111 -0.86 13.00 -22.11
C LYS A 111 -1.42 12.89 -23.53
N LEU A 112 -2.74 12.77 -23.67
CA LEU A 112 -3.40 12.77 -24.98
C LEU A 112 -3.26 14.12 -25.71
N LYS A 113 -3.29 15.26 -25.00
CA LYS A 113 -3.02 16.57 -25.59
C LYS A 113 -1.56 16.72 -26.03
N GLU A 114 -0.62 16.17 -25.26
CA GLU A 114 0.81 16.17 -25.57
C GLU A 114 1.14 15.23 -26.74
N ASP A 115 0.58 14.02 -26.76
CA ASP A 115 0.72 13.08 -27.87
C ASP A 115 0.11 13.68 -29.14
N TYR A 116 -1.08 14.29 -29.04
CA TYR A 116 -1.71 14.98 -30.17
C TYR A 116 -0.89 16.17 -30.66
N SER A 117 -0.34 17.01 -29.76
CA SER A 117 0.49 18.15 -30.16
C SER A 117 1.79 17.69 -30.81
N THR A 118 2.38 16.61 -30.33
CA THR A 118 3.59 15.99 -30.92
C THR A 118 3.30 15.44 -32.31
N ILE A 119 2.23 14.67 -32.49
CA ILE A 119 1.81 14.15 -33.80
C ILE A 119 1.47 15.30 -34.75
N LYS A 120 0.71 16.30 -34.27
CA LYS A 120 0.35 17.48 -35.06
C LYS A 120 1.60 18.24 -35.52
N ASN A 121 2.56 18.46 -34.63
CA ASN A 121 3.79 19.17 -34.96
C ASN A 121 4.65 18.36 -35.95
N ALA A 122 4.76 17.04 -35.77
CA ALA A 122 5.45 16.17 -36.71
C ALA A 122 4.82 16.22 -38.11
N VAL A 123 3.49 16.11 -38.20
CA VAL A 123 2.75 16.22 -39.46
C VAL A 123 2.90 17.60 -40.10
N VAL A 124 2.83 18.68 -39.32
CA VAL A 124 3.03 20.05 -39.81
C VAL A 124 4.47 20.24 -40.33
N THR A 125 5.47 19.70 -39.63
CA THR A 125 6.87 19.76 -40.09
C THR A 125 7.07 19.00 -41.39
N GLU A 126 6.57 17.76 -41.50
CA GLU A 126 6.65 16.99 -42.75
C GLU A 126 5.91 17.70 -43.90
N LEU A 127 4.71 18.24 -43.66
CA LEU A 127 3.97 19.00 -44.67
C LEU A 127 4.71 20.29 -45.10
N ASN A 128 5.38 20.97 -44.17
CA ASN A 128 6.18 22.15 -44.46
C ASN A 128 7.47 21.80 -45.23
N GLU A 129 8.10 20.67 -44.96
CA GLU A 129 9.25 20.16 -45.73
C GLU A 129 8.83 19.74 -47.15
N ILE A 130 7.67 19.10 -47.30
CA ILE A 130 7.08 18.80 -48.61
C ILE A 130 6.79 20.11 -49.36
N ARG A 131 6.24 21.12 -48.67
CA ARG A 131 5.96 22.45 -49.24
C ARG A 131 7.23 23.20 -49.64
N SER A 132 8.29 23.17 -48.83
CA SER A 132 9.57 23.80 -49.19
C SER A 132 10.27 23.14 -50.38
N ASN A 133 9.96 21.86 -50.65
CA ASN A 133 10.42 21.15 -51.84
C ASN A 133 9.55 21.42 -53.08
N VAL A 134 8.35 22.00 -52.90
CA VAL A 134 7.40 22.33 -53.98
C VAL A 134 7.37 23.84 -54.29
N ASP A 135 7.75 24.71 -53.34
CA ASP A 135 7.81 26.16 -53.51
C ASP A 135 9.11 26.62 -54.23
N SER A 136 9.42 26.00 -55.38
CA SER A 136 10.10 26.71 -56.48
C SER A 136 9.12 27.49 -57.37
N GLU A 137 7.82 27.47 -57.08
CA GLU A 137 6.82 28.33 -57.71
C GLU A 137 5.56 28.41 -56.83
N ILE A 138 5.06 29.64 -56.61
CA ILE A 138 3.75 30.01 -56.01
C ILE A 138 3.81 30.58 -54.57
N GLU A 139 4.30 31.83 -54.49
CA GLU A 139 3.87 32.81 -53.49
C GLU A 139 2.38 33.18 -53.71
N PHE A 140 1.40 32.45 -53.15
CA PHE A 140 0.02 32.98 -53.14
C PHE A 140 -0.91 32.61 -51.98
N PHE A 141 -0.51 31.74 -51.03
CA PHE A 141 -1.41 31.34 -49.93
C PHE A 141 -0.81 31.55 -48.54
N ASN A 142 -0.31 32.76 -48.28
CA ASN A 142 -0.02 33.23 -46.91
C ASN A 142 -1.21 34.03 -46.39
N LYS A 143 -2.22 33.34 -45.86
CA LYS A 143 -3.05 33.90 -44.79
C LYS A 143 -3.78 32.80 -44.02
N ASP A 144 -3.76 32.98 -42.71
CA ASP A 144 -4.64 32.38 -41.72
C ASP A 144 -4.34 30.96 -41.25
N PHE A 145 -3.42 30.84 -40.27
CA PHE A 145 -3.58 29.91 -39.14
C PHE A 145 -2.81 30.41 -37.90
N ASN A 146 -3.21 31.57 -37.36
CA ASN A 146 -2.88 31.93 -35.99
C ASN A 146 -4.03 31.51 -35.07
N LEU A 147 -3.87 30.36 -34.41
CA LEU A 147 -4.73 29.92 -33.31
C LEU A 147 -3.93 30.06 -32.01
N ILE A 148 -4.07 31.23 -31.37
CA ILE A 148 -3.71 31.43 -29.97
C ILE A 148 -4.82 30.76 -29.15
N LEU A 149 -4.45 29.78 -28.32
CA LEU A 149 -5.31 29.27 -27.26
C LEU A 149 -4.58 29.49 -25.94
N ASP A 150 -4.94 30.58 -25.28
CA ASP A 150 -4.81 30.76 -23.84
C ASP A 150 -5.67 29.70 -23.16
N ASP A 151 -5.06 28.80 -22.37
CA ASP A 151 -5.78 28.06 -21.35
C ASP A 151 -4.83 27.70 -20.19
N ASP A 152 -4.39 28.74 -19.49
CA ASP A 152 -3.65 28.63 -18.23
C ASP A 152 -4.60 28.24 -17.09
N LYS A 153 -4.96 26.96 -17.03
CA LYS A 153 -5.44 26.30 -15.80
C LYS A 153 -4.70 24.99 -15.60
N LYS A 154 -3.54 25.07 -14.96
CA LYS A 154 -2.84 23.92 -14.38
C LYS A 154 -3.64 23.36 -13.20
N ALA A 155 -4.65 22.54 -13.49
CA ALA A 155 -5.16 21.58 -12.51
C ALA A 155 -4.35 20.29 -12.70
N SER A 156 -3.39 20.06 -11.81
CA SER A 156 -2.62 18.81 -11.78
C SER A 156 -3.58 17.61 -11.76
N PRO A 157 -3.54 16.69 -12.75
CA PRO A 157 -4.40 15.52 -12.74
C PRO A 157 -3.88 14.57 -11.66
N GLN A 158 -4.64 14.42 -10.58
CA GLN A 158 -4.42 13.28 -9.69
C GLN A 158 -4.85 12.01 -10.44
N PRO A 159 -3.99 10.97 -10.51
CA PRO A 159 -4.39 9.70 -11.09
C PRO A 159 -5.63 9.18 -10.36
N LEU A 160 -6.60 8.65 -11.11
CA LEU A 160 -7.87 8.15 -10.57
C LEU A 160 -7.65 7.00 -9.55
N VAL A 161 -6.49 6.34 -9.62
CA VAL A 161 -6.04 5.28 -8.72
C VAL A 161 -4.54 5.48 -8.43
N SER A 162 -4.20 5.99 -7.25
CA SER A 162 -2.82 6.01 -6.75
C SER A 162 -2.51 4.71 -5.98
N PHE A 163 -1.29 4.18 -6.17
CA PHE A 163 -0.74 3.22 -5.22
C PHE A 163 -0.18 4.01 -4.04
N GLU A 164 -1.00 4.27 -3.02
CA GLU A 164 -0.59 5.02 -1.83
C GLU A 164 0.50 4.30 -1.01
N ARG A 165 0.74 3.00 -1.24
CA ARG A 165 1.63 2.17 -0.41
C ARG A 165 2.53 1.30 -1.26
N ILE A 166 3.73 1.07 -0.75
CA ILE A 166 4.66 0.10 -1.30
C ILE A 166 4.14 -1.29 -0.93
N ILE A 167 3.97 -2.12 -1.95
CA ILE A 167 3.44 -3.48 -1.83
C ILE A 167 4.51 -4.47 -2.24
N ASP A 168 4.48 -5.65 -1.62
CA ASP A 168 5.36 -6.75 -1.97
C ASP A 168 4.92 -7.44 -3.29
N ASN A 169 5.65 -8.50 -3.66
CA ASN A 169 5.36 -9.29 -4.85
C ASN A 169 4.00 -10.03 -4.81
N GLU A 170 3.38 -10.13 -3.64
CA GLU A 170 2.07 -10.74 -3.41
C GLU A 170 0.94 -9.71 -3.32
N GLY A 171 1.25 -8.41 -3.46
CA GLY A 171 0.28 -7.32 -3.41
C GLY A 171 -0.09 -6.88 -2.00
N ILE A 172 0.66 -7.32 -0.98
CA ILE A 172 0.44 -7.00 0.42
C ILE A 172 1.25 -5.75 0.78
N PRO A 173 0.69 -4.78 1.54
CA PRO A 173 1.47 -3.64 2.02
C PRO A 173 2.67 -4.09 2.85
N ILE A 174 3.86 -3.60 2.51
CA ILE A 174 5.13 -4.03 3.11
C ILE A 174 5.19 -3.73 4.61
N GLU A 175 4.40 -2.77 5.08
CA GLU A 175 4.26 -2.41 6.49
C GLU A 175 3.55 -3.47 7.34
N CYS A 176 2.89 -4.46 6.70
CA CYS A 176 2.23 -5.58 7.39
C CYS A 176 3.26 -6.54 7.99
N SER A 177 3.70 -6.22 9.21
CA SER A 177 4.53 -7.07 10.06
C SER A 177 4.01 -7.09 11.49
N ILE A 178 4.39 -8.13 12.22
CA ILE A 178 4.33 -8.16 13.67
C ILE A 178 5.75 -7.94 14.19
N ASN A 179 5.96 -6.89 14.98
CA ASN A 179 7.25 -6.57 15.57
C ASN A 179 7.22 -6.96 17.06
N TYR A 180 8.31 -7.50 17.57
CA TYR A 180 8.45 -7.92 18.96
C TYR A 180 9.78 -7.43 19.54
N VAL A 181 9.73 -6.84 20.73
CA VAL A 181 10.89 -6.44 21.52
C VAL A 181 10.74 -6.94 22.96
N SER A 182 11.86 -7.34 23.54
CA SER A 182 12.00 -7.74 24.94
C SER A 182 13.15 -6.99 25.59
N ASP A 183 12.91 -6.45 26.78
CA ASP A 183 13.95 -5.97 27.69
C ASP A 183 13.91 -6.81 28.97
N ASN A 184 14.78 -7.83 29.01
CA ASN A 184 14.88 -8.75 30.14
C ASN A 184 15.58 -8.13 31.36
N THR A 185 16.22 -6.96 31.24
CA THR A 185 16.78 -6.26 32.40
C THR A 185 15.67 -5.63 33.23
N ASN A 186 14.66 -5.06 32.59
CA ASN A 186 13.52 -4.43 33.26
C ASN A 186 12.24 -5.30 33.27
N ASN A 187 12.32 -6.55 32.78
CA ASN A 187 11.17 -7.45 32.63
C ASN A 187 10.04 -6.82 31.79
N HIS A 188 10.39 -6.22 30.66
CA HIS A 188 9.45 -5.59 29.75
C HIS A 188 9.41 -6.33 28.41
N PHE A 189 8.25 -6.29 27.77
CA PHE A 189 8.08 -6.69 26.39
C PHE A 189 6.97 -5.88 25.71
N GLU A 190 7.09 -5.79 24.39
CA GLU A 190 6.16 -5.09 23.54
C GLU A 190 6.00 -5.84 22.21
N ILE A 191 4.77 -5.89 21.72
CA ILE A 191 4.41 -6.36 20.40
C ILE A 191 3.73 -5.19 19.69
N SER A 192 4.13 -4.85 18.48
CA SER A 192 3.38 -3.92 17.64
C SER A 192 3.00 -4.52 16.30
N ILE A 193 1.77 -4.26 15.89
CA ILE A 193 1.20 -4.77 14.65
C ILE A 193 0.67 -3.63 13.79
N TYR A 194 0.83 -3.75 12.47
CA TYR A 194 0.20 -2.83 11.55
C TYR A 194 -1.25 -3.24 11.26
N LEU A 195 -2.18 -2.29 11.33
CA LEU A 195 -3.59 -2.47 10.97
C LEU A 195 -3.88 -1.70 9.68
N GLU A 196 -4.48 -2.35 8.69
CA GLU A 196 -4.62 -1.78 7.35
C GLU A 196 -5.87 -0.92 7.21
N SER A 197 -6.96 -1.31 7.86
CA SER A 197 -8.29 -0.75 7.65
C SER A 197 -8.38 0.67 8.20
N LYS A 198 -9.11 1.53 7.47
CA LYS A 198 -9.45 2.87 7.94
C LYS A 198 -10.24 2.82 9.26
N PHE A 199 -11.04 1.77 9.49
CA PHE A 199 -11.82 1.58 10.71
C PHE A 199 -10.98 1.16 11.93
N SER A 200 -9.74 0.71 11.70
CA SER A 200 -8.83 0.24 12.76
C SER A 200 -7.84 1.31 13.20
N LYS A 201 -7.70 2.41 12.44
CA LYS A 201 -6.69 3.45 12.69
C LYS A 201 -6.77 4.08 14.07
N ASP A 202 -7.98 4.32 14.57
CA ASP A 202 -8.13 4.92 15.90
C ASP A 202 -7.65 3.96 16.99
N ARG A 203 -7.72 2.64 16.78
CA ARG A 203 -7.24 1.67 17.78
C ARG A 203 -5.74 1.79 18.04
N MET A 204 -4.95 2.14 17.02
CA MET A 204 -3.51 2.40 17.13
C MET A 204 -3.22 3.65 17.96
N LYS A 205 -4.07 4.68 17.86
CA LYS A 205 -3.85 5.94 18.58
C LYS A 205 -4.21 5.85 20.06
N TRP A 206 -5.14 4.97 20.41
CA TRP A 206 -5.77 4.89 21.74
C TRP A 206 -5.34 3.65 22.54
N ASP A 207 -4.34 2.90 22.09
CA ASP A 207 -3.82 1.73 22.82
C ASP A 207 -2.88 2.12 23.98
N GLY A 208 -2.47 3.39 24.07
CA GLY A 208 -1.59 3.92 25.10
C GLY A 208 -0.09 3.78 24.77
N GLY A 209 0.20 3.38 23.54
CA GLY A 209 1.53 3.22 22.97
C GLY A 209 2.21 4.51 22.51
N ASP A 210 3.44 4.40 22.01
CA ASP A 210 4.23 5.52 21.49
C ASP A 210 4.26 5.61 19.95
N ASP A 211 3.87 4.54 19.23
CA ASP A 211 3.70 4.55 17.78
C ASP A 211 2.22 4.67 17.34
N PRO A 212 1.74 5.86 16.93
CA PRO A 212 0.35 6.04 16.51
C PRO A 212 -0.01 5.38 15.17
N GLN A 213 0.97 4.79 14.47
CA GLN A 213 0.77 4.06 13.20
C GLN A 213 0.70 2.55 13.39
N ARG A 214 0.92 2.05 14.61
CA ARG A 214 0.89 0.62 14.93
C ARG A 214 0.02 0.41 16.17
N TYR A 215 -0.53 -0.79 16.27
CA TYR A 215 -1.28 -1.19 17.46
C TYR A 215 -0.36 -1.98 18.38
N GLU A 216 -0.22 -1.54 19.61
CA GLU A 216 0.78 -1.99 20.57
C GLU A 216 0.15 -2.79 21.72
N ILE A 217 0.81 -3.87 22.11
CA ILE A 217 0.39 -4.77 23.19
C ILE A 217 1.63 -5.23 23.95
N GLY A 218 1.61 -5.11 25.27
CA GLY A 218 2.75 -5.48 26.09
C GLY A 218 2.46 -5.20 27.56
N ASN A 219 3.46 -5.43 28.39
CA ASN A 219 3.45 -4.92 29.77
C ASN A 219 4.12 -3.53 29.87
N TYR A 220 4.81 -3.08 28.80
CA TYR A 220 5.39 -1.76 28.68
C TYR A 220 5.41 -1.36 27.20
N LEU A 221 4.72 -0.27 26.84
CA LEU A 221 4.49 0.18 25.45
C LEU A 221 5.39 1.36 25.05
N LYS A 222 6.66 1.30 25.47
CA LYS A 222 7.67 2.33 25.12
C LYS A 222 9.04 1.70 24.79
N LEU A 223 9.05 0.43 24.37
CA LEU A 223 10.27 -0.29 23.98
C LEU A 223 10.70 0.01 22.54
N ASN A 224 9.99 0.90 21.84
CA ASN A 224 10.21 1.29 20.46
C ASN A 224 10.29 0.07 19.52
N THR A 225 9.13 -0.36 19.07
CA THR A 225 8.99 -1.44 18.08
C THR A 225 8.86 -0.92 16.64
N SER A 226 9.26 0.33 16.39
CA SER A 226 9.06 0.99 15.10
C SER A 226 9.90 0.37 13.97
N SER A 227 9.33 0.40 12.77
CA SER A 227 9.97 -0.08 11.55
C SER A 227 9.66 0.90 10.41
N SER A 228 10.62 1.10 9.52
CA SER A 228 10.51 2.01 8.38
C SER A 228 10.75 1.28 7.07
N VAL A 229 10.19 1.80 5.98
CA VAL A 229 10.44 1.24 4.65
C VAL A 229 11.66 1.94 4.05
N ILE A 230 12.73 1.18 3.83
CA ILE A 230 14.01 1.62 3.25
C ILE A 230 14.23 0.80 1.99
N ASP A 231 14.46 1.46 0.85
CA ASP A 231 14.71 0.82 -0.45
C ASP A 231 13.67 -0.25 -0.84
N GLY A 232 12.40 0.00 -0.49
CA GLY A 232 11.30 -0.91 -0.77
C GLY A 232 11.23 -2.15 0.13
N ASN A 233 12.01 -2.20 1.23
CA ASN A 233 11.95 -3.27 2.23
C ASN A 233 11.59 -2.71 3.60
N LEU A 234 10.79 -3.44 4.37
CA LEU A 234 10.54 -3.09 5.76
C LEU A 234 11.79 -3.42 6.59
N THR A 235 12.33 -2.41 7.25
CA THR A 235 13.52 -2.52 8.09
C THR A 235 13.17 -2.09 9.51
N ALA A 236 13.57 -2.90 10.49
CA ALA A 236 13.47 -2.54 11.90
C ALA A 236 14.37 -1.32 12.20
N ASN A 237 13.87 -0.36 12.97
CA ASN A 237 14.66 0.83 13.32
C ASN A 237 15.74 0.52 14.38
N SER A 238 15.72 -0.68 14.97
CA SER A 238 16.68 -1.15 15.96
C SER A 238 16.95 -2.65 15.84
N ASN A 239 18.17 -3.07 16.18
CA ASN A 239 18.63 -4.46 16.03
C ASN A 239 18.01 -5.44 17.03
N ASN A 240 17.38 -4.93 18.09
CA ASN A 240 16.69 -5.72 19.12
C ASN A 240 15.24 -6.04 18.74
N ILE A 241 14.77 -5.64 17.56
CA ILE A 241 13.41 -5.93 17.10
C ILE A 241 13.41 -7.23 16.32
N SER A 242 12.56 -8.17 16.75
CA SER A 242 12.19 -9.34 15.97
C SER A 242 11.01 -9.01 15.06
N MET A 243 11.24 -9.03 13.74
CA MET A 243 10.18 -8.87 12.74
C MET A 243 9.63 -10.23 12.33
N ILE A 244 8.30 -10.33 12.29
CA ILE A 244 7.56 -11.54 11.96
C ILE A 244 6.61 -11.20 10.82
N GLN A 245 6.82 -11.82 9.66
CA GLN A 245 5.99 -11.71 8.47
C GLN A 245 5.33 -13.07 8.21
#